data_AF-A0A967WRL6-F1
#
_entry.id   AF-A0A967WRL6-F1
#
_cell.length_a   1.000
_cell.length_b   1.000
_cell.length_c   1.000
_cell.angle_alpha   90.00
_cell.angle_beta   90.00
_cell.angle_gamma   90.00
#
_symmetry.space_group_name_H-M   'P 1'
#
loop_
_entity.id
_entity.type
_entity.pdbx_description
1 polymer ?
#
loop_
_entity_poly.entity_id
_entity_poly.type
_entity_poly.pdbx_seq_one_letter_code
_entity_poly.pdbx_strand_id
1 'polypeptide(L)' 'SIVRKLEEHGAMDHTVVVAATASEPAAMQYLAPYAGCTIGEYYRDRGQDALIIYDDLTKQAWAYRQISLLL' A
#
# COMPACT_ATOMS: atom_id res chain seq x y z
N SER A 1 -14.54 2.60 7.96
CA SER A 1 -13.50 2.44 6.94
C SER A 1 -12.55 3.62 7.02
N ILE A 2 -11.23 3.43 6.83
CA ILE A 2 -10.28 4.54 6.77
C ILE A 2 -10.58 5.48 5.59
N VAL A 3 -11.03 4.92 4.47
CA VAL A 3 -11.48 5.66 3.28
C VAL A 3 -12.58 6.66 3.66
N ARG A 4 -13.61 6.22 4.38
CA ARG A 4 -14.70 7.10 4.82
C ARG A 4 -14.22 8.24 5.72
N LYS A 5 -13.26 7.99 6.62
CA LYS A 5 -12.68 9.06 7.45
C LYS A 5 -11.92 10.06 6.60
N LEU A 6 -11.18 9.60 5.60
CA LEU A 6 -10.49 10.47 4.65
C LEU A 6 -11.49 11.29 3.83
N GLU A 7 -12.60 10.71 3.38
CA GLU A 7 -13.68 11.42 2.68
C GLU A 7 -14.30 12.51 3.57
N GLU A 8 -14.65 12.18 4.81
CA GLU A 8 -15.26 13.11 5.79
C GLU A 8 -14.37 14.33 6.08
N HIS A 9 -13.05 14.20 5.94
CA HIS A 9 -12.08 15.29 6.15
C HIS A 9 -11.57 15.93 4.85
N GLY A 10 -12.12 15.55 3.68
CA GLY A 10 -11.67 16.06 2.38
C GLY A 10 -10.25 15.62 1.99
N ALA A 11 -9.74 14.54 2.59
CA ALA A 11 -8.38 14.06 2.38
C ALA A 11 -8.24 13.11 1.16
N MET A 12 -9.35 12.57 0.66
CA MET A 12 -9.31 11.66 -0.51
C MET A 12 -8.84 12.34 -1.80
N ASP A 13 -9.01 13.66 -1.94
CA ASP A 13 -8.58 14.40 -3.14
C ASP A 13 -7.06 14.35 -3.37
N HIS A 14 -6.28 14.07 -2.33
CA HIS A 14 -4.83 13.96 -2.37
C HIS A 14 -4.31 12.63 -1.82
N THR A 15 -5.18 11.61 -1.69
CA THR A 15 -4.81 10.31 -1.13
C THR A 15 -5.19 9.19 -2.08
N VAL A 16 -4.23 8.31 -2.36
CA VAL A 16 -4.47 7.04 -3.05
C VAL A 16 -4.39 5.91 -2.03
N VAL A 17 -5.43 5.08 -1.96
CA VAL A 17 -5.47 3.92 -1.05
C VAL A 17 -5.21 2.64 -1.84
N VAL A 18 -4.06 2.01 -1.60
CA VAL A 18 -3.75 0.67 -2.10
C VAL A 18 -4.19 -0.34 -1.04
N ALA A 19 -5.22 -1.12 -1.34
CA ALA A 19 -5.77 -2.09 -0.41
C ALA A 19 -5.35 -3.51 -0.81
N ALA A 20 -4.59 -4.18 0.07
CA ALA A 20 -4.42 -5.62 0.03
C ALA A 20 -4.88 -6.26 1.33
N THR A 21 -6.08 -6.84 1.31
CA THR A 21 -6.75 -7.30 2.55
C THR A 21 -6.27 -8.69 2.96
N ALA A 22 -6.52 -9.07 4.22
CA ALA A 22 -6.12 -10.38 4.74
C ALA A 22 -6.73 -11.58 3.99
N SER A 23 -7.86 -11.38 3.29
CA SER A 23 -8.49 -12.40 2.45
C SER A 23 -7.85 -12.58 1.08
N GLU A 24 -6.95 -11.67 0.67
CA GLU A 24 -6.27 -11.75 -0.62
C GLU A 24 -5.01 -12.61 -0.57
N PRO A 25 -4.56 -13.15 -1.71
CA PRO A 25 -3.37 -14.00 -1.77
C PRO A 25 -2.12 -13.33 -1.19
N ALA A 26 -1.25 -14.13 -0.56
CA ALA A 26 0.02 -13.66 0.00
C ALA A 26 0.87 -12.89 -1.04
N ALA A 27 0.83 -13.30 -2.31
CA ALA A 27 1.51 -12.58 -3.40
C ALA A 27 1.01 -11.13 -3.57
N MET A 28 -0.30 -10.88 -3.43
CA MET A 28 -0.85 -9.52 -3.50
C MET A 28 -0.43 -8.69 -2.27
N GLN A 29 -0.49 -9.28 -1.07
CA GLN A 29 -0.03 -8.61 0.15
C GLN A 29 1.46 -8.26 0.10
N TYR A 30 2.28 -9.13 -0.50
CA TYR A 30 3.70 -8.86 -0.72
C TYR A 30 3.93 -7.71 -1.72
N LEU A 31 3.16 -7.67 -2.82
CA LEU A 31 3.30 -6.70 -3.90
C LEU A 31 2.70 -5.33 -3.60
N ALA A 32 1.68 -5.25 -2.74
CA ALA A 32 0.94 -4.00 -2.51
C ALA A 32 1.82 -2.81 -2.05
N PRO A 33 2.80 -2.98 -1.15
CA PRO A 33 3.72 -1.88 -0.81
C PRO A 33 4.54 -1.38 -1.99
N TYR A 34 4.96 -2.27 -2.90
CA TYR A 34 5.68 -1.87 -4.10
C TYR A 34 4.78 -1.07 -5.05
N ALA A 35 3.52 -1.49 -5.24
CA ALA A 35 2.55 -0.72 -6.03
C ALA A 35 2.32 0.67 -5.45
N GLY A 36 2.16 0.79 -4.12
CA GLY A 36 2.06 2.08 -3.43
C GLY A 36 3.30 2.94 -3.65
N CYS A 37 4.50 2.35 -3.56
CA CYS A 37 5.76 3.05 -3.80
C CYS A 37 5.80 3.62 -5.22
N THR A 38 5.52 2.80 -6.24
CA THR A 38 5.51 3.24 -7.65
C THR A 38 4.54 4.40 -7.92
N ILE A 39 3.38 4.40 -7.25
CA ILE A 39 2.44 5.53 -7.32
C ILE A 39 3.05 6.80 -6.71
N GLY A 40 3.73 6.69 -5.56
CA GLY A 40 4.46 7.80 -4.96
C GLY A 40 5.61 8.31 -5.83
N GLU A 41 6.34 7.39 -6.47
CA GLU A 41 7.44 7.72 -7.39
C GLU A 41 6.98 8.53 -8.59
N TYR A 42 5.78 8.27 -9.11
CA TYR A 42 5.19 9.07 -10.19
C TYR A 42 5.16 10.58 -9.87
N TYR A 43 4.81 10.94 -8.63
CA TYR A 43 4.75 12.31 -8.16
C TYR A 43 6.14 12.86 -7.83
N ARG A 44 6.97 12.06 -7.12
CA ARG A 44 8.37 12.39 -6.83
C ARG A 44 9.16 12.76 -8.09
N ASP A 45 9.06 11.94 -9.13
CA ASP A 45 9.82 12.09 -10.37
C ASP A 45 9.36 13.29 -11.21
N ARG A 46 8.21 13.89 -10.86
CA ARG A 46 7.69 15.14 -11.43
C ARG A 46 8.00 16.37 -10.58
N GLY A 47 8.84 16.23 -9.56
CA GLY A 47 9.22 17.32 -8.66
C GLY A 47 8.13 17.69 -7.65
N GLN A 48 7.20 16.78 -7.35
CA GLN A 48 6.18 16.96 -6.32
C GLN A 48 6.54 16.20 -5.05
N ASP A 49 6.00 16.64 -3.92
CA ASP A 49 6.13 15.94 -2.64
C ASP A 49 5.13 14.76 -2.57
N ALA A 50 5.61 13.61 -2.10
CA ALA A 50 4.79 12.42 -1.92
C ALA A 50 4.98 11.85 -0.51
N LEU A 51 3.88 11.52 0.16
CA LEU A 51 3.87 10.80 1.43
C LEU A 51 3.38 9.37 1.18
N ILE A 52 4.10 8.39 1.72
CA ILE A 52 3.71 6.98 1.68
C ILE A 52 3.62 6.41 3.09
N ILE A 53 2.55 5.64 3.34
CA ILE A 53 2.30 4.97 4.62
C ILE A 53 2.07 3.48 4.33
N TYR A 54 2.78 2.63 5.07
CA TYR A 54 2.62 1.17 4.99
C TYR A 54 1.97 0.66 6.29
N ASP A 55 0.80 0.05 6.19
CA ASP A 55 0.06 -0.54 7.31
C ASP A 55 -0.30 -2.01 6.98
N ASP A 56 0.53 -2.99 7.30
CA ASP A 56 1.83 -2.89 7.97
C ASP A 56 2.90 -3.76 7.28
N LEU A 57 4.17 -3.38 7.46
CA LEU A 57 5.31 -4.11 6.86
C LEU A 57 5.55 -5.48 7.52
N THR A 58 5.01 -5.72 8.72
CA THR A 58 5.12 -7.01 9.41
C THR A 58 4.33 -8.09 8.66
N LYS A 59 3.10 -7.77 8.24
CA LYS A 59 2.26 -8.64 7.41
C LYS A 59 2.86 -8.86 6.03
N GLN A 60 3.46 -7.83 5.43
CA GLN A 60 4.21 -7.99 4.17
C GLN A 60 5.35 -9.01 4.34
N ALA A 61 6.11 -8.93 5.43
CA ALA A 61 7.20 -9.86 5.71
C ALA A 61 6.70 -11.30 5.94
N TRP A 62 5.56 -11.48 6.60
CA TRP A 62 4.93 -12.80 6.75
C TRP A 62 4.47 -13.37 5.42
N ALA A 63 3.87 -12.54 4.55
CA ALA A 63 3.47 -12.94 3.22
C ALA A 63 4.67 -13.39 2.37
N TYR A 64 5.77 -12.61 2.41
CA TYR A 64 7.02 -13.00 1.75
C TYR A 64 7.57 -14.31 2.30
N ARG A 65 7.58 -14.49 3.63
CA ARG A 65 8.00 -15.76 4.26
C ARG A 65 7.15 -16.94 3.79
N GLN A 66 5.84 -16.79 3.68
CA GLN A 66 4.95 -17.86 3.21
C GLN A 66 5.27 -18.24 1.76
N ILE A 67 5.48 -17.25 0.89
CA ILE A 67 5.87 -17.48 -0.51
C ILE A 67 7.20 -18.24 -0.57
N SER A 68 8.20 -17.79 0.20
CA SER A 68 9.54 -18.38 0.22
C SER A 68 9.61 -19.79 0.85
N LEU A 69 8.62 -20.20 1.66
CA LEU A 69 8.55 -21.54 2.23
C LEU A 69 7.82 -22.54 1.33
N LEU A 70 7.02 -22.05 0.38
CA LEU A 70 6.28 -22.87 -0.59
C LEU A 70 7.05 -23.07 -1.90
N LEU A 71 8.20 -22.39 -2.05
CA LEU A 71 9.16 -22.51 -3.13
C LEU A 71 10.43 -23.21 -2.63
#